data_AF-A0A1V5NUZ4-F1
#
_entry.id   AF-A0A1V5NUZ4-F1
#
_cell.length_a   1.000
_cell.length_b   1.000
_cell.length_c   1.000
_cell.angle_alpha   90.00
_cell.angle_beta   90.00
_cell.angle_gamma   90.00
#
_symmetry.space_group_name_H-M   'P 1'
#
loop_
_entity.id
_entity.type
_entity.pdbx_description
1 polymer ?
#
loop_
_entity_poly.entity_id
_entity_poly.type
_entity_poly.pdbx_seq_one_letter_code
_entity_poly.pdbx_strand_id
1 'polypeptide(L)' 'MYLNQLELRKIIEKFLFEDIGSGDITTNSIVQAGAVSHGYIISREMAL' A
#
# COMPACT_ATOMS: atom_id res chain seq x y z
N MET A 1 2.13 -2.42 -20.55
CA MET A 1 1.28 -1.22 -20.45
C MET A 1 2.17 -0.04 -20.07
N TYR A 2 2.13 1.07 -20.79
CA TYR A 2 2.92 2.26 -20.42
C TYR A 2 2.03 3.19 -19.61
N LEU A 3 2.34 3.35 -18.32
CA LEU A 3 1.64 4.28 -17.43
C LEU A 3 2.40 5.60 -17.36
N ASN A 4 1.68 6.71 -17.42
CA ASN A 4 2.26 8.02 -17.18
C ASN A 4 2.68 8.13 -15.71
N GLN A 5 3.99 8.31 -15.49
CA GLN A 5 4.57 8.28 -14.14
C GLN A 5 4.12 9.45 -13.26
N LEU A 6 3.88 10.62 -13.85
CA LEU A 6 3.42 11.79 -13.10
C LEU A 6 1.98 11.59 -12.60
N GLU A 7 1.09 11.13 -13.48
CA GLU A 7 -0.30 10.88 -13.12
C GLU A 7 -0.43 9.70 -12.15
N LEU A 8 0.36 8.64 -12.37
CA LEU A 8 0.41 7.50 -11.46
C LEU A 8 0.80 7.92 -10.04
N ARG A 9 1.82 8.77 -9.91
CA ARG A 9 2.26 9.29 -8.61
C ARG A 9 1.16 10.08 -7.90
N LYS A 10 0.48 11.00 -8.61
CA LYS A 10 -0.62 11.78 -8.04
C LYS A 10 -1.74 10.89 -7.51
N ILE A 11 -2.07 9.83 -8.25
CA ILE A 11 -3.12 8.88 -7.86
C ILE A 11 -2.71 8.10 -6.62
N ILE A 12 -1.47 7.57 -6.58
CA ILE A 12 -0.95 6.85 -5.41
C ILE A 12 -0.94 7.76 -4.18
N GLU A 13 -0.42 8.98 -4.30
CA GLU A 13 -0.36 9.95 -3.18
C GLU A 13 -1.76 10.26 -2.64
N LYS A 14 -2.75 10.45 -3.52
CA LYS A 14 -4.14 10.70 -3.11
C LYS A 14 -4.72 9.52 -2.32
N PHE A 15 -4.55 8.29 -2.80
CA PHE A 15 -5.10 7.12 -2.12
C PHE A 15 -4.36 6.77 -0.83
N LEU A 16 -3.05 6.98 -0.77
CA LEU A 16 -2.30 6.85 0.49
C LEU A 16 -2.77 7.87 1.52
N PHE A 17 -3.04 9.12 1.11
CA PHE A 17 -3.56 10.13 2.03
C PHE A 17 -4.97 9.78 2.53
N GLU A 18 -5.83 9.24 1.67
CA GLU A 18 -7.17 8.76 2.05
C GLU A 18 -7.10 7.64 3.09
N ASP A 19 -6.21 6.66 2.88
CA ASP A 19 -6.12 5.45 3.70
C ASP A 19 -5.38 5.69 5.03
N ILE A 20 -4.22 6.35 4.99
CA ILE A 20 -3.30 6.46 6.13
C ILE A 20 -2.88 7.89 6.45
N GLY A 21 -3.60 8.92 5.99
CA GLY A 21 -3.24 10.34 6.16
C GLY A 21 -3.10 10.80 7.61
N SER A 22 -3.83 10.17 8.55
CA SER A 22 -3.71 10.38 10.00
C SER A 22 -2.87 9.31 10.71
N GLY A 23 -2.24 8.41 9.94
CA GLY A 23 -1.51 7.24 10.40
C GLY A 23 -2.39 5.98 10.54
N ASP A 24 -1.73 4.82 10.61
CA ASP A 24 -2.36 3.52 10.84
C ASP A 24 -2.31 3.15 12.33
N ILE A 25 -3.38 3.45 13.07
CA ILE A 25 -3.46 3.27 14.52
C ILE A 25 -3.31 1.79 14.91
N THR A 26 -3.96 0.90 14.18
CA THR A 26 -3.99 -0.53 14.54
C THR A 26 -2.61 -1.14 14.34
N THR A 27 -1.96 -0.89 13.20
CA THR A 27 -0.59 -1.38 12.98
C THR A 27 0.38 -0.78 13.98
N ASN A 28 0.31 0.53 14.24
CA ASN A 28 1.22 1.20 15.19
C ASN A 28 1.05 0.73 16.64
N SER A 29 -0.15 0.25 17.02
CA SER A 29 -0.42 -0.23 18.40
C SER A 29 -0.03 -1.69 18.63
N ILE A 30 0.09 -2.49 17.56
CA ILE A 30 0.35 -3.94 17.64
C ILE A 30 1.76 -4.30 17.19
N VAL A 31 2.28 -3.62 16.16
CA VAL A 31 3.55 -3.95 15.53
C VAL A 31 4.64 -3.00 16.02
N GLN A 32 5.75 -3.57 16.48
CA GLN A 32 6.90 -2.78 16.92
C GLN A 32 7.53 -2.04 15.73
N ALA A 33 7.89 -0.77 15.93
CA ALA A 33 8.66 -0.01 14.97
C ALA A 33 9.96 -0.74 14.60
N GLY A 34 10.24 -0.87 13.31
CA GLY A 34 11.42 -1.58 12.78
C GLY A 34 11.25 -3.09 12.65
N ALA A 35 10.08 -3.66 12.97
CA ALA A 35 9.79 -5.05 12.63
C ALA A 35 9.86 -5.27 11.10
N VAL A 36 10.49 -6.39 10.69
CA VAL A 36 10.67 -6.76 9.28
C VAL A 36 9.87 -8.02 8.99
N SER A 37 9.25 -8.09 7.81
CA SER A 37 8.53 -9.27 7.35
C SER A 37 8.69 -9.46 5.84
N HIS A 38 8.28 -10.63 5.35
CA HIS A 38 8.17 -10.91 3.91
C HIS A 38 6.69 -10.96 3.53
N GLY A 39 6.28 -10.08 2.62
CA GLY A 39 4.93 -10.06 2.05
C GLY A 39 4.91 -10.69 0.65
N TYR A 40 3.83 -11.42 0.34
CA TYR A 40 3.62 -12.02 -0.98
C TYR A 40 2.31 -11.50 -1.57
N ILE A 41 2.33 -11.05 -2.82
CA ILE A 41 1.12 -10.75 -3.59
C ILE A 41 0.76 -12.01 -4.36
N ILE A 42 -0.35 -12.64 -3.99
CA ILE A 42 -0.83 -13.89 -4.59
C ILE A 42 -2.20 -13.62 -5.18
N SER A 43 -2.39 -13.96 -6.47
CA SER A 43 -3.72 -13.92 -7.10
C SER A 43 -4.64 -14.92 -6.41
N ARG A 44 -5.82 -14.46 -6.00
CA ARG A 44 -6.86 -15.35 -5.45
C ARG A 44 -7.68 -16.03 -6.55
N GLU A 45 -7.53 -15.57 -7.78
CA GLU A 45 -8.27 -16.06 -8.94
C GLU A 45 -7.29 -16.68 -9.94
N MET A 46 -7.77 -17.70 -10.66
CA MET A 46 -7.05 -18.20 -11.82
C MET A 46 -7.14 -17.16 -12.94
N ALA A 47 -6.02 -16.87 -13.59
CA ALA A 47 -6.04 -16.15 -14.85
C ALA A 47 -6.75 -17.04 -15.89
N LEU A 48 -7.88 -16.57 -16.41
CA LEU A 48 -8.59 -17.17 -17.53
C LEU A 48 -7.84 -16.93 -18.84
#